data_AF-A0A2G6B8U5-F1
#
_entry.id   AF-A0A2G6B8U5-F1
#
_cell.length_a   1.000
_cell.length_b   1.000
_cell.length_c   1.000
_cell.angle_alpha   90.00
_cell.angle_beta   90.00
_cell.angle_gamma   90.00
#
_symmetry.space_group_name_H-M   'P 1'
#
loop_
_entity.id
_entity.type
_entity.pdbx_description
1 polymer ?
#
loop_
_entity_poly.entity_id
_entity_poly.type
_entity_poly.pdbx_seq_one_letter_code
_entity_poly.pdbx_strand_id
1 'polypeptide(L)'
;MKEPKKVGLRAKLVLFIVILAVITYTTSAVFINWVQPTFFPNVRPFVFQLLTYALGIMWSGILAALFSTILTKPLQRLETAAMQVADGKIGTDIQLPNSSDEIHSVSKAFQQVVVNLRSIIEQIESNFQATAQSVDELTKETSAASGQSDAIARTIGEISDGAENTSESIQETVNAIEDIRQLAVEVNNRAGQSSEQSKVMLQELHATTEVFQSVLAGIHQMSDQSEHSLETIQVLDENAHKIGEIVELVGNIAGQTNLLALNASIEAARAGEHGKGFAVVAEEVRNLADESAKAVQMISGLVQTIQSDVKQVVAEMQQQVKTASTEAERATKTNGNVETMTATIQTMAHYVEEISQIVSNQMQTIERTAKQSMDVATIAEHASAGAQEVRAATEEQVASIDQTKNKALELKEQSEELYKVIRKFDRTPM
;
A
#
# COMPACT_ATOMS: atom_id res chain seq x y z
N MET A 1 -18.77 -46.56 -71.80
CA MET A 1 -19.42 -47.58 -72.65
C MET A 1 -20.39 -46.87 -73.59
N LYS A 2 -20.24 -47.01 -74.92
CA LYS A 2 -21.20 -46.45 -75.88
C LYS A 2 -22.50 -47.26 -75.78
N GLU A 3 -23.58 -46.63 -75.29
CA GLU A 3 -24.91 -47.24 -75.35
C GLU A 3 -25.26 -47.56 -76.81
N PRO A 4 -25.95 -48.69 -77.08
CA PRO A 4 -26.41 -49.00 -78.43
C PRO A 4 -27.25 -47.84 -78.96
N LYS A 5 -27.11 -47.50 -80.24
CA LYS A 5 -27.96 -46.49 -80.90
C LYS A 5 -29.41 -46.97 -80.83
N LYS A 6 -30.14 -46.50 -79.82
CA LYS A 6 -31.53 -46.81 -79.57
C LYS A 6 -32.42 -46.05 -80.56
N VAL A 7 -33.53 -46.67 -80.97
CA VAL A 7 -34.49 -46.10 -81.91
C VAL A 7 -35.23 -44.95 -81.22
N GLY A 8 -34.96 -43.71 -81.63
CA GLY A 8 -35.63 -42.51 -81.10
C GLY A 8 -37.14 -42.52 -81.36
N LEU A 9 -37.89 -41.75 -80.58
CA LEU A 9 -39.33 -41.53 -80.65
C LEU A 9 -39.76 -41.15 -82.06
N ARG A 10 -39.00 -40.27 -82.72
CA ARG A 10 -39.23 -39.91 -84.13
C ARG A 10 -39.12 -41.12 -85.04
N ALA A 11 -38.11 -41.97 -84.85
CA ALA A 11 -37.93 -43.18 -85.62
C ALA A 11 -39.01 -44.22 -85.30
N LYS A 12 -39.48 -44.35 -84.04
CA LYS A 12 -40.62 -45.19 -83.66
C LYS A 12 -41.93 -44.72 -84.28
N LEU A 13 -42.18 -43.41 -84.31
CA LEU A 13 -43.33 -42.79 -84.96
C LEU A 13 -43.32 -43.05 -86.47
N VAL A 14 -42.19 -42.80 -87.12
CA VAL A 14 -42.03 -43.07 -88.56
C VAL A 14 -42.17 -44.56 -88.85
N LEU A 15 -41.52 -45.44 -88.07
CA LEU A 15 -41.63 -46.89 -88.21
C LEU A 15 -43.07 -47.37 -88.00
N PHE A 16 -43.78 -46.84 -87.00
CA PHE A 16 -45.18 -47.14 -86.77
C PHE A 16 -46.05 -46.70 -87.95
N ILE A 17 -45.89 -45.47 -88.45
CA ILE A 17 -46.65 -44.96 -89.61
C ILE A 17 -46.35 -45.79 -90.86
N VAL A 18 -45.08 -46.16 -91.09
CA VAL A 18 -44.66 -46.99 -92.23
C VAL A 18 -45.23 -48.41 -92.11
N ILE A 19 -45.11 -49.06 -90.95
CA ILE A 19 -45.68 -50.39 -90.71
C ILE A 19 -47.20 -50.34 -90.85
N LEU A 20 -47.86 -49.33 -90.29
CA LEU A 20 -49.30 -49.13 -90.41
C LEU A 20 -49.71 -48.96 -91.87
N ALA A 21 -49.01 -48.11 -92.63
CA ALA A 21 -49.26 -47.91 -94.06
C ALA A 21 -49.04 -49.19 -94.86
N VAL A 22 -47.96 -49.92 -94.61
CA VAL A 22 -47.68 -51.20 -95.27
C VAL A 22 -48.78 -52.21 -94.96
N ILE A 23 -49.16 -52.41 -93.69
CA ILE A 23 -50.22 -53.35 -93.29
C ILE A 23 -51.56 -52.93 -93.92
N THR A 24 -51.92 -51.66 -93.86
CA THR A 24 -53.22 -51.16 -94.36
C THR A 24 -53.34 -51.23 -95.88
N TYR A 25 -52.29 -50.85 -96.62
CA TYR A 25 -52.28 -50.96 -98.08
C TYR A 25 -52.19 -52.42 -98.54
N THR A 26 -51.37 -53.26 -97.91
CA THR A 26 -51.27 -54.68 -98.27
C THR A 26 -52.56 -55.44 -97.97
N THR A 27 -53.17 -55.23 -96.80
CA THR A 27 -54.48 -55.83 -96.48
C THR A 27 -55.56 -55.33 -97.44
N SER A 28 -55.63 -54.02 -97.72
CA SER A 28 -56.56 -53.49 -98.72
C SER A 28 -56.36 -54.12 -100.11
N ALA A 29 -55.10 -54.28 -100.54
CA ALA A 29 -54.78 -54.91 -101.82
C ALA A 29 -55.19 -56.40 -101.88
N VAL A 30 -55.05 -57.15 -100.77
CA VAL A 30 -55.49 -58.55 -100.67
C VAL A 30 -57.02 -58.64 -100.70
N PHE A 31 -57.73 -57.77 -99.98
CA PHE A 31 -59.19 -57.77 -99.97
C PHE A 31 -59.78 -57.39 -101.33
N ILE A 32 -59.20 -56.40 -102.03
CA ILE A 32 -59.67 -55.96 -103.34
C ILE A 32 -59.32 -56.98 -104.44
N ASN A 33 -58.07 -57.43 -104.53
CA ASN A 33 -57.61 -58.25 -105.66
C ASN A 33 -57.85 -59.76 -105.49
N TRP A 34 -58.02 -60.24 -104.27
CA TRP A 34 -58.14 -61.68 -103.99
C TRP A 34 -59.48 -62.06 -103.36
N VAL A 35 -59.94 -61.32 -102.35
CA VAL A 35 -61.17 -61.68 -101.61
C VAL A 35 -62.44 -61.30 -102.37
N GLN A 36 -62.51 -60.10 -102.95
CA GLN A 36 -63.67 -59.62 -103.70
C GLN A 36 -64.08 -60.54 -104.86
N PRO A 37 -63.18 -60.92 -105.80
CA PRO A 37 -63.56 -61.78 -106.93
C PRO A 37 -63.90 -63.22 -106.49
N THR A 38 -63.30 -63.72 -105.41
CA THR A 38 -63.44 -65.13 -105.00
C THR A 38 -64.70 -65.39 -104.17
N PHE A 39 -65.08 -64.46 -103.30
CA PHE A 39 -66.18 -64.66 -102.34
C PHE A 39 -67.40 -63.76 -102.57
N PHE A 40 -67.25 -62.62 -103.25
CA PHE A 40 -68.32 -61.64 -103.44
C PHE A 40 -68.49 -61.21 -104.92
N PRO A 41 -68.67 -62.15 -105.88
CA PRO A 41 -68.72 -61.82 -107.32
C PRO A 41 -69.95 -61.00 -107.73
N ASN A 42 -71.02 -61.00 -106.93
CA ASN A 42 -72.28 -60.28 -107.23
C ASN A 42 -72.32 -58.84 -106.69
N VAL A 43 -71.28 -58.39 -105.96
CA VAL A 43 -71.21 -57.04 -105.40
C VAL A 43 -70.49 -56.11 -106.40
N ARG A 44 -71.05 -54.92 -106.65
CA ARG A 44 -70.40 -53.93 -107.53
C ARG A 44 -68.96 -53.66 -107.06
N PRO A 45 -67.94 -53.81 -107.91
CA PRO A 45 -66.53 -53.64 -107.53
C PRO A 45 -66.27 -52.31 -106.80
N PHE A 46 -66.92 -51.24 -107.27
CA PHE A 46 -66.81 -49.91 -106.66
C PHE A 46 -67.33 -49.85 -105.20
N VAL A 47 -68.42 -50.55 -104.88
CA VAL A 47 -69.01 -50.54 -103.52
C VAL A 47 -68.13 -51.32 -102.55
N PHE A 48 -67.55 -52.44 -102.98
CA PHE A 48 -66.65 -53.25 -102.14
C PHE A 48 -65.32 -52.53 -101.86
N GLN A 49 -64.78 -51.83 -102.86
CA GLN A 49 -63.57 -51.03 -102.71
C GLN A 49 -63.76 -49.87 -101.73
N LEU A 50 -64.90 -49.17 -101.80
CA LEU A 50 -65.27 -48.11 -100.85
C LEU A 50 -65.36 -48.63 -99.40
N LEU A 51 -66.00 -49.80 -99.20
CA LEU A 51 -66.12 -50.43 -97.88
C LEU A 51 -64.76 -50.87 -97.33
N THR A 52 -63.88 -51.43 -98.18
CA THR A 52 -62.53 -51.86 -97.77
C THR A 52 -61.68 -50.66 -97.33
N TYR A 53 -61.75 -49.54 -98.05
CA TYR A 53 -61.06 -48.32 -97.62
C TYR A 53 -61.65 -47.73 -96.34
N ALA A 54 -62.98 -47.75 -96.16
CA ALA A 54 -63.61 -47.32 -94.91
C ALA A 54 -63.17 -48.16 -93.70
N LEU A 55 -63.13 -49.50 -93.85
CA LEU A 55 -62.63 -50.43 -92.84
C LEU A 55 -61.13 -50.24 -92.56
N GLY A 56 -60.33 -49.97 -93.60
CA GLY A 56 -58.91 -49.66 -93.46
C GLY A 56 -58.65 -48.37 -92.68
N ILE A 57 -59.43 -47.32 -92.93
CA ILE A 57 -59.37 -46.06 -92.17
C ILE A 57 -59.77 -46.32 -90.70
N MET A 58 -60.84 -47.08 -90.46
CA MET A 58 -61.30 -47.41 -89.12
C MET A 58 -60.24 -48.18 -88.32
N TRP A 59 -59.66 -49.25 -88.89
CA TRP A 59 -58.59 -50.01 -88.25
C TRP A 59 -57.31 -49.19 -88.02
N SER A 60 -56.97 -48.30 -88.96
CA SER A 60 -55.84 -47.37 -88.81
C SER A 60 -56.06 -46.41 -87.63
N GLY A 61 -57.28 -45.90 -87.48
CA GLY A 61 -57.66 -45.05 -86.34
C GLY A 61 -57.53 -45.78 -84.99
N ILE A 62 -57.98 -47.04 -84.92
CA ILE A 62 -57.87 -47.86 -83.70
C ILE A 62 -56.40 -48.12 -83.33
N LEU A 63 -55.57 -48.51 -84.30
CA LEU A 63 -54.13 -48.75 -84.07
C LEU A 63 -53.40 -47.45 -83.70
N ALA A 64 -53.73 -46.33 -84.34
CA ALA A 64 -53.19 -45.02 -83.98
C ALA A 64 -53.60 -44.59 -82.57
N ALA A 65 -54.84 -44.87 -82.15
CA ALA A 65 -55.29 -44.62 -80.78
C ALA A 65 -54.53 -45.48 -79.75
N LEU A 66 -54.36 -46.79 -80.00
CA LEU A 66 -53.58 -47.67 -79.14
C LEU A 66 -52.12 -47.22 -79.05
N PHE A 67 -51.47 -46.89 -80.18
CA PHE A 67 -50.10 -46.38 -80.19
C PHE A 67 -49.98 -45.01 -79.51
N SER A 68 -50.96 -44.13 -79.68
CA SER A 68 -51.04 -42.84 -78.97
C SER A 68 -51.03 -43.05 -77.45
N THR A 69 -51.76 -44.04 -76.92
CA THR A 69 -51.73 -44.34 -75.47
C THR A 69 -50.37 -44.82 -74.98
N ILE A 70 -49.54 -45.43 -75.84
CA ILE A 70 -48.18 -45.88 -75.49
C ILE A 70 -47.22 -44.69 -75.36
N LEU A 71 -47.41 -43.63 -76.14
CA LEU A 71 -46.58 -42.42 -76.09
C LEU A 71 -47.09 -41.39 -75.07
N THR A 72 -48.40 -41.22 -74.96
CA THR A 72 -49.03 -40.19 -74.11
C THR A 72 -49.02 -40.54 -72.63
N LYS A 73 -49.20 -41.83 -72.25
CA LYS A 73 -49.19 -42.23 -70.83
C LYS A 73 -47.87 -41.89 -70.10
N PRO A 74 -46.68 -42.17 -70.65
CA PRO A 74 -45.42 -41.74 -70.06
C PRO A 74 -45.28 -40.21 -69.94
N LEU A 75 -45.77 -39.46 -70.93
CA LEU A 75 -45.73 -37.99 -70.91
C LEU A 75 -46.68 -37.41 -69.85
N GLN A 76 -47.90 -37.93 -69.73
CA GLN A 76 -48.87 -37.54 -68.69
C GLN A 76 -48.34 -37.85 -67.28
N ARG A 77 -47.63 -38.98 -67.10
CA ARG A 77 -46.97 -39.30 -65.83
C ARG A 77 -45.84 -38.32 -65.52
N LEU A 78 -45.04 -37.96 -66.51
CA LEU A 78 -43.98 -36.97 -66.35
C LEU A 78 -44.53 -35.58 -66.06
N GLU A 79 -45.61 -35.18 -66.73
CA GLU A 79 -46.37 -33.95 -66.46
C GLU A 79 -46.91 -33.93 -65.03
N THR A 80 -47.54 -35.03 -64.59
CA THR A 80 -48.04 -35.15 -63.21
C THR A 80 -46.91 -35.05 -62.19
N ALA A 81 -45.77 -35.72 -62.44
CA ALA A 81 -44.59 -35.62 -61.59
C ALA A 81 -44.02 -34.19 -61.57
N ALA A 82 -44.04 -33.49 -62.72
CA ALA A 82 -43.60 -32.10 -62.79
C ALA A 82 -44.51 -31.14 -62.02
N MET A 83 -45.84 -31.34 -62.09
CA MET A 83 -46.79 -30.60 -61.28
C MET A 83 -46.61 -30.86 -59.78
N GLN A 84 -46.37 -32.12 -59.39
CA GLN A 84 -46.09 -32.48 -57.99
C GLN A 84 -44.82 -31.76 -57.48
N VAL A 85 -43.74 -31.76 -58.26
CA VAL A 85 -42.50 -31.04 -57.93
C VAL A 85 -42.74 -29.52 -57.86
N ALA A 86 -43.54 -28.97 -58.76
CA ALA A 86 -43.92 -27.55 -58.76
C ALA A 86 -44.75 -27.15 -57.53
N ASP A 87 -45.60 -28.05 -57.03
CA ASP A 87 -46.34 -27.91 -55.77
C ASP A 87 -45.47 -28.18 -54.52
N GLY A 88 -44.17 -28.42 -54.70
CA GLY A 88 -43.22 -28.68 -53.62
C GLY A 88 -43.16 -30.15 -53.18
N LYS A 89 -43.94 -31.07 -53.75
CA LYS A 89 -43.92 -32.50 -53.43
C LYS A 89 -42.78 -33.18 -54.16
N ILE A 90 -41.63 -33.26 -53.52
CA ILE A 90 -40.41 -33.83 -54.09
C ILE A 90 -40.07 -35.20 -53.53
N GLY A 91 -40.82 -35.75 -52.56
CA GLY A 91 -40.49 -37.01 -51.88
C GLY A 91 -40.51 -38.29 -52.71
N THR A 92 -41.16 -38.28 -53.88
CA THR A 92 -41.34 -39.47 -54.72
C THR A 92 -40.42 -39.48 -55.94
N ASP A 93 -39.81 -40.63 -56.24
CA ASP A 93 -39.01 -40.80 -57.45
C ASP A 93 -39.85 -40.87 -58.72
N ILE A 94 -39.32 -40.30 -59.79
CA ILE A 94 -39.97 -40.28 -61.09
C ILE A 94 -39.83 -41.65 -61.74
N GLN A 95 -40.98 -42.27 -62.02
CA GLN A 95 -41.03 -43.55 -62.70
C GLN A 95 -40.43 -43.43 -64.11
N LEU A 96 -39.29 -44.10 -64.32
CA LEU A 96 -38.64 -44.14 -65.62
C LEU A 96 -39.44 -45.05 -66.55
N PRO A 97 -39.85 -44.58 -67.75
CA PRO A 97 -40.48 -45.46 -68.71
C PRO A 97 -39.47 -46.52 -69.18
N ASN A 98 -39.95 -47.74 -69.41
CA ASN A 98 -39.17 -48.84 -69.97
C ASN A 98 -38.76 -48.59 -71.44
N SER A 99 -39.20 -47.48 -72.04
CA SER A 99 -38.79 -47.07 -73.37
C SER A 99 -37.32 -46.64 -73.36
N SER A 100 -36.63 -46.84 -74.47
CA SER A 100 -35.26 -46.40 -74.68
C SER A 100 -35.20 -45.17 -75.62
N ASP A 101 -36.16 -44.27 -75.49
CA ASP A 101 -36.31 -43.08 -76.35
C ASP A 101 -36.13 -41.76 -75.57
N GLU A 102 -36.38 -40.64 -76.23
CA GLU A 102 -36.23 -39.28 -75.70
C GLU A 102 -37.10 -39.07 -74.45
N ILE A 103 -38.25 -39.74 -74.33
CA ILE A 103 -39.10 -39.66 -73.12
C ILE A 103 -38.33 -40.21 -71.92
N HIS A 104 -37.66 -41.35 -72.06
CA HIS A 104 -36.81 -41.89 -71.01
C HIS A 104 -35.66 -40.95 -70.65
N SER A 105 -35.02 -40.33 -71.66
CA SER A 105 -33.94 -39.36 -71.41
C SER A 105 -34.42 -38.13 -70.64
N VAL A 106 -35.61 -37.60 -70.96
CA VAL A 106 -36.19 -36.44 -70.26
C VAL A 106 -36.64 -36.84 -68.85
N SER A 107 -37.30 -38.00 -68.67
CA SER A 107 -37.66 -38.51 -67.35
C SER A 107 -36.43 -38.71 -66.46
N LYS A 108 -35.32 -39.22 -67.01
CA LYS A 108 -34.05 -39.37 -66.29
C LYS A 108 -33.41 -38.03 -65.92
N ALA A 109 -33.39 -37.07 -66.84
CA ALA A 109 -32.88 -35.72 -66.57
C ALA A 109 -33.73 -35.02 -65.49
N PHE A 110 -35.05 -35.16 -65.56
CA PHE A 110 -35.96 -34.57 -64.58
C PHE A 110 -35.85 -35.26 -63.20
N GLN A 111 -35.65 -36.58 -63.14
CA GLN A 111 -35.29 -37.27 -61.88
C GLN A 111 -34.02 -36.68 -61.26
N GLN A 112 -32.99 -36.40 -62.06
CA GLN A 112 -31.76 -35.78 -61.55
C GLN A 112 -32.02 -34.39 -60.96
N VAL A 113 -32.92 -33.60 -61.56
CA VAL A 113 -33.34 -32.30 -60.99
C VAL A 113 -34.00 -32.51 -59.63
N VAL A 114 -34.91 -33.48 -59.49
CA VAL A 114 -35.56 -33.78 -58.20
C VAL A 114 -34.55 -34.21 -57.14
N VAL A 115 -33.60 -35.08 -57.49
CA VAL A 115 -32.52 -35.51 -56.58
C VAL A 115 -31.66 -34.32 -56.14
N ASN A 116 -31.25 -33.46 -57.08
CA ASN A 116 -30.47 -32.27 -56.75
C ASN A 116 -31.25 -31.29 -55.86
N LEU A 117 -32.55 -31.09 -56.11
CA LEU A 117 -33.42 -30.25 -55.28
C LEU A 117 -33.54 -30.80 -53.86
N ARG A 118 -33.72 -32.12 -53.69
CA ARG A 118 -33.72 -32.77 -52.37
C ARG A 118 -32.41 -32.52 -51.62
N SER A 119 -31.27 -32.69 -52.30
CA SER A 119 -29.96 -32.49 -51.69
C SER A 119 -29.71 -31.03 -51.30
N ILE A 120 -30.13 -30.07 -52.12
CA ILE A 120 -30.06 -28.63 -51.78
C ILE A 120 -30.91 -28.36 -50.54
N ILE A 121 -32.14 -28.86 -50.49
CA ILE A 121 -33.03 -28.67 -49.33
C ILE A 121 -32.45 -29.29 -48.06
N GLU A 122 -31.88 -30.48 -48.14
CA GLU A 122 -31.21 -31.16 -47.02
C GLU A 122 -29.99 -30.37 -46.52
N GLN A 123 -29.16 -29.84 -47.43
CA GLN A 123 -28.04 -28.97 -47.06
C GLN A 123 -28.50 -27.68 -46.39
N ILE A 124 -29.57 -27.05 -46.89
CA ILE A 124 -30.06 -25.81 -46.27
C ILE A 124 -30.68 -26.09 -44.89
N GLU A 125 -31.38 -27.22 -44.71
CA GLU A 125 -31.89 -27.62 -43.39
C GLU A 125 -30.76 -27.88 -42.38
N SER A 126 -29.69 -28.57 -42.80
CA SER A 126 -28.51 -28.77 -41.95
C SER A 126 -27.84 -27.44 -41.60
N ASN A 127 -27.69 -26.53 -42.56
CA ASN A 127 -27.14 -25.19 -42.33
C ASN A 127 -28.03 -24.35 -41.41
N PHE A 128 -29.35 -24.47 -41.51
CA PHE A 128 -30.31 -23.81 -40.60
C PHE A 128 -30.10 -24.26 -39.15
N GLN A 129 -30.01 -25.58 -38.93
CA GLN A 129 -29.77 -26.14 -37.59
C GLN A 129 -28.44 -25.69 -37.01
N ALA A 130 -27.36 -25.73 -37.81
CA ALA A 130 -26.06 -25.24 -37.41
C ALA A 130 -26.09 -23.74 -37.07
N THR A 131 -26.75 -22.93 -37.90
CA THR A 131 -26.91 -21.48 -37.65
C THR A 131 -27.70 -21.22 -36.37
N ALA A 132 -28.79 -21.96 -36.13
CA ALA A 132 -29.59 -21.83 -34.93
C ALA A 132 -28.79 -22.15 -33.66
N GLN A 133 -27.96 -23.21 -33.70
CA GLN A 133 -27.05 -23.54 -32.61
C GLN A 133 -26.01 -22.43 -32.38
N SER A 134 -25.35 -21.96 -33.44
CA SER A 134 -24.34 -20.89 -33.32
C SER A 134 -24.93 -19.59 -32.78
N VAL A 135 -26.17 -19.25 -33.14
CA VAL A 135 -26.87 -18.07 -32.59
C VAL A 135 -27.18 -18.24 -31.10
N ASP A 136 -27.60 -19.44 -30.66
CA ASP A 136 -27.86 -19.72 -29.24
C ASP A 136 -26.58 -19.63 -28.41
N GLU A 137 -25.48 -20.21 -28.90
CA GLU A 137 -24.15 -20.10 -28.31
C GLU A 137 -23.69 -18.64 -28.24
N LEU A 138 -23.79 -17.89 -29.34
CA LEU A 138 -23.44 -16.46 -29.40
C LEU A 138 -24.28 -15.62 -28.42
N THR A 139 -25.56 -15.93 -28.24
CA THR A 139 -26.44 -15.24 -27.29
C THR A 139 -26.02 -15.50 -25.84
N LYS A 140 -25.59 -16.72 -25.52
CA LYS A 140 -25.05 -17.07 -24.20
C LYS A 140 -23.72 -16.37 -23.93
N GLU A 141 -22.81 -16.39 -24.91
CA GLU A 141 -21.50 -15.74 -24.80
C GLU A 141 -21.62 -14.22 -24.65
N THR A 142 -22.49 -13.57 -25.43
CA THR A 142 -22.75 -12.12 -25.29
C THR A 142 -23.37 -11.75 -23.94
N SER A 143 -24.28 -12.58 -23.42
CA SER A 143 -24.85 -12.37 -22.07
C SER A 143 -23.80 -12.51 -20.97
N ALA A 144 -22.91 -13.50 -21.07
CA ALA A 144 -21.80 -13.67 -20.14
C ALA A 144 -20.79 -12.51 -20.23
N ALA A 145 -20.46 -12.07 -21.45
CA ALA A 145 -19.59 -10.92 -21.69
C ALA A 145 -20.17 -9.63 -21.08
N SER A 146 -21.49 -9.40 -21.22
CA SER A 146 -22.18 -8.26 -20.59
C SER A 146 -22.03 -8.27 -19.06
N GLY A 147 -22.24 -9.43 -18.42
CA GLY A 147 -22.07 -9.55 -16.97
C GLY A 147 -20.61 -9.34 -16.52
N GLN A 148 -19.64 -9.75 -17.34
CA GLN A 148 -18.22 -9.49 -17.08
C GLN A 148 -17.89 -7.99 -17.21
N SER A 149 -18.44 -7.30 -18.21
CA SER A 149 -18.29 -5.85 -18.36
C SER A 149 -18.88 -5.09 -17.17
N ASP A 150 -20.04 -5.49 -16.65
CA ASP A 150 -20.61 -4.91 -15.42
C ASP A 150 -19.70 -5.11 -14.20
N ALA A 151 -19.06 -6.29 -14.08
CA ALA A 151 -18.10 -6.55 -13.02
C ALA A 151 -16.85 -5.66 -13.14
N ILE A 152 -16.32 -5.50 -14.35
CA ILE A 152 -15.20 -4.58 -14.64
C ILE A 152 -15.59 -3.14 -14.27
N ALA A 153 -16.79 -2.70 -14.65
CA ALA A 153 -17.31 -1.36 -14.32
C ALA A 153 -17.40 -1.11 -12.80
N ARG A 154 -17.73 -2.13 -12.01
CA ARG A 154 -17.73 -2.02 -10.54
C ARG A 154 -16.32 -1.95 -9.97
N THR A 155 -15.43 -2.84 -10.39
CA THR A 155 -14.03 -2.84 -9.92
C THR A 155 -13.30 -1.54 -10.28
N ILE A 156 -13.55 -0.98 -11.46
CA ILE A 156 -12.98 0.32 -11.83
C ILE A 156 -13.66 1.49 -11.09
N GLY A 157 -14.89 1.29 -10.63
CA GLY A 157 -15.55 2.04 -9.56
C GLY A 157 -14.64 2.18 -8.34
N GLU A 158 -14.38 1.04 -7.72
CA GLU A 158 -13.59 0.91 -6.50
C GLU A 158 -12.14 1.41 -6.65
N ILE A 159 -11.50 1.18 -7.81
CA ILE A 159 -10.15 1.70 -8.09
C ILE A 159 -10.13 3.22 -8.11
N SER A 160 -11.11 3.86 -8.75
CA SER A 160 -11.20 5.33 -8.79
C SER A 160 -11.40 5.92 -7.40
N ASP A 161 -12.33 5.36 -6.62
CA ASP A 161 -12.61 5.82 -5.25
C ASP A 161 -11.39 5.60 -4.34
N GLY A 162 -10.72 4.46 -4.49
CA GLY A 162 -9.48 4.15 -3.78
C GLY A 162 -8.34 5.11 -4.14
N ALA A 163 -8.22 5.51 -5.40
CA ALA A 163 -7.24 6.50 -5.84
C ALA A 163 -7.54 7.90 -5.28
N GLU A 164 -8.80 8.32 -5.24
CA GLU A 164 -9.22 9.59 -4.64
C GLU A 164 -8.92 9.64 -3.13
N ASN A 165 -9.33 8.60 -2.39
CA ASN A 165 -9.03 8.47 -0.96
C ASN A 165 -7.52 8.45 -0.68
N THR A 166 -6.74 7.82 -1.56
CA THR A 166 -5.27 7.80 -1.47
C THR A 166 -4.70 9.21 -1.64
N SER A 167 -5.21 9.98 -2.60
CA SER A 167 -4.79 11.37 -2.82
C SER A 167 -5.08 12.26 -1.60
N GLU A 168 -6.28 12.14 -1.01
CA GLU A 168 -6.64 12.86 0.22
C GLU A 168 -5.73 12.49 1.39
N SER A 169 -5.52 11.19 1.62
CA SER A 169 -4.62 10.69 2.68
C SER A 169 -3.18 11.18 2.51
N ILE A 170 -2.72 11.34 1.28
CA ILE A 170 -1.39 11.87 0.98
C ILE A 170 -1.32 13.36 1.27
N GLN A 171 -2.37 14.12 0.98
CA GLN A 171 -2.43 15.53 1.33
C GLN A 171 -2.35 15.73 2.86
N GLU A 172 -3.05 14.91 3.64
CA GLU A 172 -2.93 14.90 5.10
C GLU A 172 -1.50 14.54 5.55
N THR A 173 -0.89 13.54 4.90
CA THR A 173 0.49 13.13 5.18
C THR A 173 1.48 14.26 4.91
N VAL A 174 1.33 15.00 3.81
CA VAL A 174 2.19 16.15 3.47
C VAL A 174 2.06 17.26 4.52
N ASN A 175 0.84 17.54 4.99
CA ASN A 175 0.62 18.51 6.06
C ASN A 175 1.31 18.06 7.37
N ALA A 176 1.15 16.80 7.75
CA ALA A 176 1.81 16.25 8.94
C ALA A 176 3.35 16.28 8.83
N ILE A 177 3.90 16.06 7.65
CA ILE A 177 5.34 16.18 7.37
C ILE A 177 5.82 17.62 7.60
N GLU A 178 5.06 18.62 7.17
CA GLU A 178 5.38 20.03 7.38
C GLU A 178 5.33 20.41 8.87
N ASP A 179 4.34 19.91 9.61
CA ASP A 179 4.26 20.10 11.07
C ASP A 179 5.48 19.49 11.78
N ILE A 180 5.87 18.27 11.40
CA ILE A 180 7.06 17.61 11.94
C ILE A 180 8.32 18.40 11.56
N ARG A 181 8.39 18.96 10.34
CA ARG A 181 9.51 19.80 9.89
C ARG A 181 9.66 21.02 10.79
N GLN A 182 8.56 21.70 11.10
CA GLN A 182 8.56 22.86 11.99
C GLN A 182 8.99 22.47 13.42
N LEU A 183 8.48 21.36 13.94
CA LEU A 183 8.87 20.84 15.26
C LEU A 183 10.36 20.50 15.32
N ALA A 184 10.92 19.90 14.28
CA ALA A 184 12.35 19.60 14.20
C ALA A 184 13.20 20.88 14.27
N VAL A 185 12.81 21.94 13.55
CA VAL A 185 13.48 23.25 13.63
C VAL A 185 13.39 23.83 15.05
N GLU A 186 12.23 23.73 15.71
CA GLU A 186 12.07 24.21 17.08
C GLU A 186 12.97 23.45 18.07
N VAL A 187 13.02 22.11 17.97
CA VAL A 187 13.89 21.28 18.81
C VAL A 187 15.35 21.65 18.60
N ASN A 188 15.79 21.85 17.35
CA ASN A 188 17.17 22.26 17.04
C ASN A 188 17.51 23.63 17.66
N ASN A 189 16.60 24.59 17.59
CA ASN A 189 16.79 25.91 18.19
C ASN A 189 16.90 25.81 19.72
N ARG A 190 16.03 25.02 20.36
CA ARG A 190 16.07 24.78 21.81
C ARG A 190 17.35 24.07 22.22
N ALA A 191 17.81 23.08 21.44
CA ALA A 191 19.10 22.43 21.67
C ALA A 191 20.25 23.44 21.60
N GLY A 192 20.28 24.32 20.60
CA GLY A 192 21.25 25.41 20.51
C GLY A 192 21.26 26.33 21.74
N GLN A 193 20.07 26.71 22.24
CA GLN A 193 19.93 27.50 23.47
C GLN A 193 20.45 26.75 24.71
N SER A 194 20.12 25.47 24.85
CA SER A 194 20.62 24.62 25.96
C SER A 194 22.13 24.42 25.91
N SER A 195 22.73 24.35 24.72
CA SER A 195 24.18 24.27 24.54
C SER A 195 24.87 25.54 25.06
N GLU A 196 24.36 26.71 24.68
CA GLU A 196 24.91 27.99 25.15
C GLU A 196 24.73 28.15 26.68
N GLN A 197 23.56 27.78 27.21
CA GLN A 197 23.34 27.78 28.67
C GLN A 197 24.31 26.86 29.41
N SER A 198 24.57 25.66 28.87
CA SER A 198 25.51 24.71 29.47
C SER A 198 26.93 25.30 29.51
N LYS A 199 27.34 25.99 28.44
CA LYS A 199 28.63 26.69 28.36
C LYS A 199 28.74 27.80 29.40
N VAL A 200 27.71 28.63 29.56
CA VAL A 200 27.67 29.67 30.59
C VAL A 200 27.76 29.05 31.99
N MET A 201 27.00 27.98 32.27
CA MET A 201 27.06 27.33 33.57
C MET A 201 28.44 26.73 33.87
N LEU A 202 29.13 26.16 32.87
CA LEU A 202 30.49 25.66 33.06
C LEU A 202 31.49 26.77 33.39
N GLN A 203 31.34 27.96 32.79
CA GLN A 203 32.16 29.13 33.13
C GLN A 203 31.90 29.59 34.58
N GLU A 204 30.64 29.65 35.01
CA GLU A 204 30.27 30.02 36.38
C GLU A 204 30.78 29.01 37.42
N LEU A 205 30.71 27.70 37.11
CA LEU A 205 31.26 26.66 38.00
C LEU A 205 32.79 26.72 38.09
N HIS A 206 33.47 27.05 37.00
CA HIS A 206 34.92 27.28 37.03
C HIS A 206 35.27 28.47 37.94
N ALA A 207 34.60 29.61 37.77
CA ALA A 207 34.78 30.78 38.64
C ALA A 207 34.47 30.44 40.12
N THR A 208 33.41 29.66 40.36
CA THR A 208 33.04 29.19 41.70
C THR A 208 34.14 28.32 42.32
N THR A 209 34.76 27.45 41.53
CA THR A 209 35.88 26.60 41.97
C THR A 209 37.09 27.44 42.39
N GLU A 210 37.45 28.46 41.60
CA GLU A 210 38.54 29.40 41.95
C GLU A 210 38.25 30.14 43.27
N VAL A 211 37.01 30.59 43.48
CA VAL A 211 36.59 31.24 44.72
C VAL A 211 36.75 30.30 45.92
N PHE A 212 36.32 29.04 45.82
CA PHE A 212 36.47 28.08 46.91
C PHE A 212 37.93 27.74 47.21
N GLN A 213 38.77 27.63 46.19
CA GLN A 213 40.22 27.46 46.38
C GLN A 213 40.83 28.65 47.11
N SER A 214 40.43 29.88 46.77
CA SER A 214 40.87 31.09 47.48
C SER A 214 40.37 31.12 48.94
N VAL A 215 39.15 30.67 49.21
CA VAL A 215 38.59 30.58 50.57
C VAL A 215 39.37 29.55 51.39
N LEU A 216 39.65 28.38 50.84
CA LEU A 216 40.46 27.34 51.49
C LEU A 216 41.86 27.86 51.84
N ALA A 217 42.53 28.54 50.89
CA ALA A 217 43.83 29.16 51.14
C ALA A 217 43.77 30.20 52.27
N GLY A 218 42.72 31.04 52.29
CA GLY A 218 42.51 32.02 53.36
C GLY A 218 42.27 31.38 54.73
N ILE A 219 41.52 30.27 54.80
CA ILE A 219 41.28 29.53 56.04
C ILE A 219 42.58 28.90 56.56
N HIS A 220 43.39 28.30 55.68
CA HIS A 220 44.69 27.75 56.06
C HIS A 220 45.62 28.84 56.60
N GLN A 221 45.73 29.97 55.89
CA GLN A 221 46.52 31.10 56.36
C GLN A 221 46.06 31.62 57.73
N MET A 222 44.74 31.69 57.96
CA MET A 222 44.20 32.10 59.26
C MET A 222 44.54 31.09 60.36
N SER A 223 44.48 29.79 60.08
CA SER A 223 44.87 28.73 61.01
C SER A 223 46.35 28.86 61.41
N ASP A 224 47.24 29.03 60.42
CA ASP A 224 48.68 29.20 60.64
C ASP A 224 48.97 30.45 61.49
N GLN A 225 48.27 31.56 61.23
CA GLN A 225 48.39 32.80 62.02
C GLN A 225 47.90 32.63 63.46
N SER A 226 46.82 31.88 63.68
CA SER A 226 46.32 31.55 65.02
C SER A 226 47.29 30.65 65.79
N GLU A 227 47.91 29.67 65.14
CA GLU A 227 48.94 28.81 65.76
C GLU A 227 50.17 29.63 66.19
N HIS A 228 50.69 30.48 65.30
CA HIS A 228 51.81 31.37 65.66
C HIS A 228 51.46 32.34 66.80
N SER A 229 50.21 32.80 66.86
CA SER A 229 49.73 33.65 67.96
C SER A 229 49.65 32.88 69.27
N LEU A 230 49.23 31.61 69.26
CA LEU A 230 49.23 30.73 70.44
C LEU A 230 50.65 30.54 71.00
N GLU A 231 51.66 30.34 70.16
CA GLU A 231 53.06 30.27 70.60
C GLU A 231 53.49 31.57 71.29
N THR A 232 53.15 32.72 70.72
CA THR A 232 53.48 34.03 71.30
C THR A 232 52.80 34.24 72.66
N ILE A 233 51.54 33.81 72.80
CA ILE A 233 50.79 33.90 74.05
C ILE A 233 51.32 32.93 75.11
N GLN A 234 51.79 31.74 74.74
CA GLN A 234 52.45 30.82 75.67
C GLN A 234 53.72 31.44 76.26
N VAL A 235 54.53 32.14 75.46
CA VAL A 235 55.69 32.88 75.96
C VAL A 235 55.25 33.98 76.93
N LEU A 236 54.13 34.66 76.66
CA LEU A 236 53.57 35.66 77.58
C LEU A 236 53.09 35.03 78.90
N ASP A 237 52.46 33.85 78.86
CA ASP A 237 52.03 33.09 80.05
C ASP A 237 53.24 32.74 80.93
N GLU A 238 54.30 32.19 80.32
CA GLU A 238 55.54 31.87 81.03
C GLU A 238 56.19 33.11 81.67
N ASN A 239 56.21 34.22 80.94
CA ASN A 239 56.76 35.48 81.46
C ASN A 239 55.91 36.02 82.61
N ALA A 240 54.58 35.95 82.52
CA ALA A 240 53.68 36.34 83.62
C ALA A 240 53.86 35.43 84.84
N HIS A 241 54.12 34.14 84.65
CA HIS A 241 54.44 33.21 85.74
C HIS A 241 55.75 33.57 86.44
N LYS A 242 56.82 33.80 85.67
CA LYS A 242 58.14 34.24 86.18
C LYS A 242 58.04 35.57 86.93
N ILE A 243 57.25 36.54 86.43
CA ILE A 243 57.01 37.80 87.15
C ILE A 243 56.27 37.53 88.46
N GLY A 244 55.27 36.64 88.47
CA GLY A 244 54.56 36.24 89.69
C GLY A 244 55.50 35.70 90.77
N GLU A 245 56.42 34.80 90.41
CA GLU A 245 57.43 34.25 91.33
C GLU A 245 58.35 35.35 91.90
N ILE A 246 58.78 36.30 91.06
CA ILE A 246 59.61 37.45 91.49
C ILE A 246 58.82 38.33 92.46
N VAL A 247 57.56 38.62 92.17
CA VAL A 247 56.69 39.47 93.00
C VAL A 247 56.44 38.82 94.36
N GLU A 248 56.25 37.50 94.41
CA GLU A 248 56.13 36.75 95.67
C GLU A 248 57.43 36.81 96.49
N LEU A 249 58.59 36.63 95.86
CA LEU A 249 59.89 36.75 96.51
C LEU A 249 60.09 38.16 97.10
N VAL A 250 59.79 39.21 96.33
CA VAL A 250 59.90 40.61 96.79
C VAL A 250 58.92 40.87 97.94
N GLY A 251 57.72 40.31 97.90
CA GLY A 251 56.76 40.36 99.00
C GLY A 251 57.29 39.72 100.29
N ASN A 252 57.90 38.55 100.17
CA ASN A 252 58.54 37.87 101.30
C ASN A 252 59.71 38.69 101.87
N ILE A 253 60.53 39.32 101.02
CA ILE A 253 61.61 40.22 101.45
C ILE A 253 61.05 41.45 102.17
N ALA A 254 60.00 42.09 101.62
CA ALA A 254 59.34 43.23 102.25
C ALA A 254 58.74 42.85 103.62
N GLY A 255 58.10 41.69 103.73
CA GLY A 255 57.60 41.15 105.00
C GLY A 255 58.72 40.88 106.04
N GLN A 256 59.83 40.29 105.61
CA GLN A 256 61.01 40.09 106.46
C GLN A 256 61.63 41.42 106.89
N THR A 257 61.72 42.40 105.98
CA THR A 257 62.26 43.73 106.27
C THR A 257 61.37 44.49 107.24
N ASN A 258 60.05 44.36 107.11
CA ASN A 258 59.08 44.93 108.06
C ASN A 258 59.25 44.32 109.47
N LEU A 259 59.42 43.00 109.56
CA LEU A 259 59.68 42.31 110.84
C LEU A 259 61.03 42.68 111.45
N LEU A 260 62.08 42.79 110.63
CA LEU A 260 63.41 43.25 111.07
C LEU A 260 63.37 44.69 111.57
N ALA A 261 62.68 45.57 110.82
CA ALA A 261 62.48 46.97 111.18
C ALA A 261 61.66 47.12 112.47
N LEU A 262 60.61 46.33 112.64
CA LEU A 262 59.82 46.28 113.88
C LEU A 262 60.65 45.85 115.08
N ASN A 263 61.45 44.78 114.94
CA ASN A 263 62.36 44.33 115.98
C ASN A 263 63.42 45.40 116.32
N ALA A 264 63.95 46.10 115.31
CA ALA A 264 64.88 47.21 115.50
C ALA A 264 64.22 48.42 116.19
N SER A 265 62.98 48.77 115.83
CA SER A 265 62.21 49.83 116.50
C SER A 265 61.92 49.50 117.96
N ILE A 266 61.59 48.24 118.27
CA ILE A 266 61.37 47.76 119.65
C ILE A 266 62.66 47.86 120.46
N GLU A 267 63.79 47.38 119.94
CA GLU A 267 65.06 47.40 120.68
C GLU A 267 65.62 48.83 120.81
N ALA A 268 65.38 49.70 119.82
CA ALA A 268 65.69 51.13 119.90
C ALA A 268 64.84 51.85 120.95
N ALA A 269 63.55 51.51 121.10
CA ALA A 269 62.69 52.01 122.18
C ALA A 269 63.16 51.51 123.56
N ARG A 270 63.69 50.29 123.63
CA ARG A 270 64.24 49.67 124.85
C ARG A 270 65.53 50.34 125.33
N ALA A 271 66.33 50.90 124.42
CA ALA A 271 67.56 51.65 124.71
C ALA A 271 67.32 53.10 125.21
N GLY A 272 66.07 53.56 125.30
CA GLY A 272 65.72 54.88 125.87
C GLY A 272 66.26 56.07 125.06
N GLU A 273 66.77 57.10 125.74
CA GLU A 273 67.28 58.34 125.11
C GLU A 273 68.43 58.08 124.10
N HIS A 274 69.23 57.03 124.29
CA HIS A 274 70.35 56.68 123.39
C HIS A 274 69.89 56.01 122.09
N GLY A 275 68.66 55.48 122.03
CA GLY A 275 68.10 54.78 120.87
C GLY A 275 67.25 55.63 119.93
N LYS A 276 66.95 56.89 120.28
CA LYS A 276 66.01 57.77 119.54
C LYS A 276 66.34 57.92 118.04
N GLY A 277 67.60 58.12 117.68
CA GLY A 277 68.02 58.26 116.27
C GLY A 277 67.84 56.96 115.47
N PHE A 278 68.11 55.82 116.09
CA PHE A 278 67.89 54.49 115.49
C PHE A 278 66.41 54.14 115.37
N ALA A 279 65.58 54.54 116.34
CA ALA A 279 64.13 54.33 116.29
C ALA A 279 63.48 55.04 115.10
N VAL A 280 63.92 56.26 114.76
CA VAL A 280 63.42 57.01 113.60
C VAL A 280 63.78 56.31 112.29
N VAL A 281 65.03 55.83 112.14
CA VAL A 281 65.45 55.09 110.94
C VAL A 281 64.73 53.74 110.83
N ALA A 282 64.56 53.02 111.94
CA ALA A 282 63.84 51.76 111.95
C ALA A 282 62.35 51.94 111.58
N GLU A 283 61.70 53.00 112.05
CA GLU A 283 60.31 53.32 111.67
C GLU A 283 60.20 53.73 110.19
N GLU A 284 61.19 54.46 109.65
CA GLU A 284 61.22 54.82 108.21
C GLU A 284 61.42 53.58 107.32
N VAL A 285 62.30 52.66 107.72
CA VAL A 285 62.48 51.36 107.03
C VAL A 285 61.22 50.50 107.13
N ARG A 286 60.51 50.55 108.26
CA ARG A 286 59.21 49.88 108.45
C ARG A 286 58.17 50.42 107.49
N ASN A 287 58.07 51.75 107.37
CA ASN A 287 57.16 52.41 106.44
C ASN A 287 57.49 52.08 104.98
N LEU A 288 58.77 52.09 104.58
CA LEU A 288 59.19 51.68 103.23
C LEU A 288 58.86 50.21 102.94
N ALA A 289 59.02 49.33 103.93
CA ALA A 289 58.68 47.92 103.79
C ALA A 289 57.17 47.70 103.64
N ASP A 290 56.34 48.45 104.39
CA ASP A 290 54.87 48.44 104.26
C ASP A 290 54.43 49.01 102.89
N GLU A 291 55.05 50.08 102.39
CA GLU A 291 54.79 50.61 101.05
C GLU A 291 55.21 49.62 99.96
N SER A 292 56.37 48.97 100.11
CA SER A 292 56.83 47.93 99.19
C SER A 292 55.89 46.72 99.20
N ALA A 293 55.36 46.33 100.36
CA ALA A 293 54.38 45.24 100.46
C ALA A 293 53.04 45.61 99.76
N LYS A 294 52.56 46.85 99.91
CA LYS A 294 51.38 47.35 99.18
C LYS A 294 51.62 47.37 97.67
N ALA A 295 52.79 47.82 97.21
CA ALA A 295 53.15 47.83 95.80
C ALA A 295 53.21 46.41 95.23
N VAL A 296 53.83 45.47 95.94
CA VAL A 296 53.84 44.03 95.59
C VAL A 296 52.43 43.47 95.48
N GLN A 297 51.53 43.80 96.40
CA GLN A 297 50.15 43.32 96.37
C GLN A 297 49.38 43.85 95.14
N MET A 298 49.60 45.11 94.75
CA MET A 298 49.04 45.66 93.51
C MET A 298 49.61 44.97 92.25
N ILE A 299 50.93 44.75 92.20
CA ILE A 299 51.57 44.07 91.07
C ILE A 299 51.09 42.62 90.98
N SER A 300 50.97 41.92 92.11
CA SER A 300 50.43 40.55 92.17
C SER A 300 49.01 40.47 91.60
N GLY A 301 48.15 41.44 91.96
CA GLY A 301 46.82 41.57 91.36
C GLY A 301 46.86 41.76 89.84
N LEU A 302 47.73 42.64 89.33
CA LEU A 302 47.92 42.84 87.89
C LEU A 302 48.42 41.57 87.18
N VAL A 303 49.37 40.85 87.78
CA VAL A 303 49.89 39.59 87.22
C VAL A 303 48.79 38.53 87.17
N GLN A 304 47.95 38.41 88.21
CA GLN A 304 46.79 37.50 88.19
C GLN A 304 45.79 37.88 87.09
N THR A 305 45.52 39.17 86.89
CA THR A 305 44.67 39.62 85.77
C THR A 305 45.29 39.25 84.43
N ILE A 306 46.58 39.51 84.21
CA ILE A 306 47.28 39.13 82.97
C ILE A 306 47.21 37.62 82.73
N GLN A 307 47.45 36.79 83.74
CA GLN A 307 47.34 35.33 83.62
C GLN A 307 45.90 34.87 83.28
N SER A 308 44.89 35.55 83.84
CA SER A 308 43.49 35.28 83.51
C SER A 308 43.17 35.66 82.07
N ASP A 309 43.61 36.84 81.63
CA ASP A 309 43.40 37.33 80.26
C ASP A 309 44.10 36.42 79.26
N VAL A 310 45.33 35.99 79.55
CA VAL A 310 46.08 35.02 78.74
C VAL A 310 45.32 33.70 78.57
N LYS A 311 44.78 33.13 79.66
CA LYS A 311 43.96 31.91 79.59
C LYS A 311 42.71 32.10 78.73
N GLN A 312 42.07 33.25 78.83
CA GLN A 312 40.91 33.57 78.00
C GLN A 312 41.30 33.64 76.51
N VAL A 313 42.36 34.36 76.17
CA VAL A 313 42.82 34.49 74.78
C VAL A 313 43.24 33.12 74.21
N VAL A 314 43.90 32.26 74.99
CA VAL A 314 44.22 30.88 74.57
C VAL A 314 42.96 30.09 74.24
N ALA A 315 41.93 30.15 75.10
CA ALA A 315 40.67 29.45 74.86
C ALA A 315 39.94 29.96 73.60
N GLU A 316 39.92 31.28 73.40
CA GLU A 316 39.35 31.91 72.19
C GLU A 316 40.10 31.49 70.92
N MET A 317 41.44 31.47 70.97
CA MET A 317 42.29 31.03 69.85
C MET A 317 42.11 29.55 69.51
N GLN A 318 42.05 28.67 70.52
CA GLN A 318 41.78 27.25 70.30
C GLN A 318 40.41 27.04 69.63
N GLN A 319 39.40 27.80 70.07
CA GLN A 319 38.09 27.77 69.46
C GLN A 319 38.13 28.30 68.02
N GLN A 320 38.93 29.34 67.73
CA GLN A 320 39.12 29.87 66.38
C GLN A 320 39.76 28.85 65.44
N VAL A 321 40.82 28.15 65.86
CA VAL A 321 41.46 27.07 65.09
C VAL A 321 40.47 25.94 64.80
N LYS A 322 39.68 25.53 65.80
CA LYS A 322 38.64 24.50 65.62
C LYS A 322 37.57 24.93 64.61
N THR A 323 37.11 26.18 64.69
CA THR A 323 36.14 26.74 63.73
C THR A 323 36.74 26.78 62.33
N ALA A 324 37.99 27.24 62.18
CA ALA A 324 38.72 27.27 60.91
C ALA A 324 38.80 25.88 60.26
N SER A 325 39.19 24.86 61.04
CA SER A 325 39.25 23.47 60.56
C SER A 325 37.88 22.95 60.09
N THR A 326 36.81 23.25 60.84
CA THR A 326 35.44 22.86 60.46
C THR A 326 35.00 23.56 59.15
N GLU A 327 35.31 24.84 58.99
CA GLU A 327 34.98 25.57 57.77
C GLU A 327 35.82 25.12 56.56
N ALA A 328 37.09 24.71 56.77
CA ALA A 328 37.90 24.10 55.71
C ALA A 328 37.30 22.78 55.21
N GLU A 329 36.80 21.93 56.11
CA GLU A 329 36.12 20.68 55.74
C GLU A 329 34.84 20.97 54.93
N ARG A 330 34.05 21.96 55.36
CA ARG A 330 32.82 22.38 54.66
C ARG A 330 33.13 22.95 53.28
N ALA A 331 34.17 23.78 53.15
CA ALA A 331 34.62 24.32 51.87
C ALA A 331 35.09 23.21 50.93
N THR A 332 35.87 22.25 51.43
CA THR A 332 36.34 21.08 50.66
C THR A 332 35.17 20.24 50.14
N LYS A 333 34.20 19.95 51.00
CA LYS A 333 32.99 19.21 50.60
C LYS A 333 32.18 19.96 49.54
N THR A 334 32.10 21.29 49.66
CA THR A 334 31.38 22.13 48.69
C THR A 334 32.10 22.13 47.34
N ASN A 335 33.44 22.19 47.33
CA ASN A 335 34.23 22.07 46.12
C ASN A 335 33.97 20.73 45.39
N GLY A 336 33.91 19.61 46.13
CA GLY A 336 33.55 18.30 45.54
C GLY A 336 32.14 18.25 44.93
N ASN A 337 31.18 18.99 45.51
CA ASN A 337 29.84 19.14 44.91
C ASN A 337 29.89 19.94 43.60
N VAL A 338 30.70 20.99 43.52
CA VAL A 338 30.91 21.81 42.31
C VAL A 338 31.56 20.99 41.19
N GLU A 339 32.54 20.13 41.51
CA GLU A 339 33.13 19.19 40.55
C GLU A 339 32.08 18.21 40.00
N THR A 340 31.22 17.68 40.86
CA THR A 340 30.12 16.79 40.47
C THR A 340 29.10 17.50 39.56
N MET A 341 28.77 18.77 39.88
CA MET A 341 27.92 19.60 39.03
C MET A 341 28.57 19.83 37.65
N THR A 342 29.88 20.09 37.62
CA THR A 342 30.63 20.30 36.37
C THR A 342 30.53 19.07 35.46
N ALA A 343 30.77 17.87 36.01
CA ALA A 343 30.64 16.62 35.25
C ALA A 343 29.20 16.39 34.73
N THR A 344 28.19 16.74 35.54
CA THR A 344 26.78 16.62 35.16
C THR A 344 26.43 17.56 33.99
N ILE A 345 26.92 18.80 34.03
CA ILE A 345 26.67 19.78 32.97
C ILE A 345 27.43 19.44 31.69
N GLN A 346 28.65 18.91 31.78
CA GLN A 346 29.37 18.39 30.61
C GLN A 346 28.59 17.25 29.93
N THR A 347 28.02 16.34 30.72
CA THR A 347 27.17 15.27 30.21
C THR A 347 25.91 15.83 29.54
N MET A 348 25.30 16.85 30.13
CA MET A 348 24.16 17.56 29.53
C MET A 348 24.51 18.21 28.18
N ALA A 349 25.67 18.87 28.09
CA ALA A 349 26.16 19.45 26.84
C ALA A 349 26.33 18.39 25.74
N HIS A 350 26.83 17.20 26.10
CA HIS A 350 26.96 16.09 25.17
C HIS A 350 25.59 15.59 24.67
N TYR A 351 24.60 15.41 25.56
CA TYR A 351 23.25 15.04 25.14
C TYR A 351 22.61 16.07 24.21
N VAL A 352 22.90 17.36 24.40
CA VAL A 352 22.41 18.42 23.51
C VAL A 352 23.02 18.30 22.10
N GLU A 353 24.30 17.95 21.98
CA GLU A 353 24.94 17.67 20.69
C GLU A 353 24.30 16.44 20.01
N GLU A 354 24.08 15.36 20.76
CA GLU A 354 23.40 14.17 20.24
C GLU A 354 21.98 14.47 19.74
N ILE A 355 21.20 15.26 20.49
CA ILE A 355 19.87 15.71 20.07
C ILE A 355 19.95 16.48 18.74
N SER A 356 20.91 17.38 18.61
CA SER A 356 21.10 18.16 17.37
C SER A 356 21.42 17.25 16.17
N GLN A 357 22.25 16.22 16.38
CA GLN A 357 22.56 15.23 15.34
C GLN A 357 21.34 14.37 14.96
N ILE A 358 20.55 13.93 15.95
CA ILE A 358 19.30 13.18 15.73
C ILE A 358 18.33 14.02 14.90
N VAL A 359 18.15 15.29 15.25
CA VAL A 359 17.28 16.21 14.51
C VAL A 359 17.76 16.41 13.07
N SER A 360 19.07 16.54 12.84
CA SER A 360 19.63 16.62 11.48
C SER A 360 19.32 15.37 10.65
N ASN A 361 19.44 14.18 11.23
CA ASN A 361 19.10 12.92 10.55
C ASN A 361 17.59 12.78 10.32
N GLN A 362 16.78 13.25 11.27
CA GLN A 362 15.33 13.29 11.16
C GLN A 362 14.91 14.20 9.99
N MET A 363 15.59 15.33 9.80
CA MET A 363 15.31 16.23 8.66
C MET A 363 15.53 15.58 7.30
N GLN A 364 16.61 14.80 7.14
CA GLN A 364 16.82 14.03 5.90
C GLN A 364 15.71 13.00 5.67
N THR A 365 15.21 12.39 6.75
CA THR A 365 14.11 11.42 6.68
C THR A 365 12.79 12.08 6.29
N ILE A 366 12.53 13.29 6.81
CA ILE A 366 11.35 14.10 6.48
C ILE A 366 11.35 14.45 4.99
N GLU A 367 12.46 14.96 4.46
CA GLU A 367 12.62 15.27 3.03
C GLU A 367 12.39 14.04 2.14
N ARG A 368 12.97 12.90 2.51
CA ARG A 368 12.77 11.64 1.78
C ARG A 368 11.31 11.21 1.81
N THR A 369 10.66 11.28 2.97
CA THR A 369 9.26 10.89 3.13
C THR A 369 8.36 11.82 2.31
N ALA A 370 8.62 13.13 2.33
CA ALA A 370 7.88 14.11 1.55
C ALA A 370 7.92 13.78 0.04
N LYS A 371 9.11 13.47 -0.48
CA LYS A 371 9.27 13.04 -1.87
C LYS A 371 8.50 11.76 -2.18
N GLN A 372 8.60 10.75 -1.31
CA GLN A 372 7.88 9.50 -1.49
C GLN A 372 6.37 9.70 -1.47
N SER A 373 5.85 10.58 -0.61
CA SER A 373 4.43 10.95 -0.61
C SER A 373 4.00 11.58 -1.93
N MET A 374 4.81 12.48 -2.51
CA MET A 374 4.53 13.06 -3.84
C MET A 374 4.54 12.00 -4.95
N ASP A 375 5.44 11.03 -4.90
CA ASP A 375 5.47 9.91 -5.86
C ASP A 375 4.17 9.08 -5.76
N VAL A 376 3.66 8.82 -4.55
CA VAL A 376 2.38 8.11 -4.38
C VAL A 376 1.20 8.95 -4.86
N ALA A 377 1.21 10.28 -4.67
CA ALA A 377 0.16 11.15 -5.19
C ALA A 377 0.08 11.06 -6.71
N THR A 378 1.23 11.07 -7.38
CA THR A 378 1.33 10.92 -8.84
C THR A 378 0.79 9.55 -9.29
N ILE A 379 1.07 8.48 -8.54
CA ILE A 379 0.51 7.14 -8.82
C ILE A 379 -1.01 7.13 -8.66
N ALA A 380 -1.55 7.78 -7.63
CA ALA A 380 -2.98 7.88 -7.41
C ALA A 380 -3.67 8.66 -8.54
N GLU A 381 -3.09 9.78 -9.00
CA GLU A 381 -3.57 10.52 -10.16
C GLU A 381 -3.58 9.65 -11.43
N HIS A 382 -2.50 8.92 -11.70
CA HIS A 382 -2.44 8.00 -12.83
C HIS A 382 -3.46 6.85 -12.72
N ALA A 383 -3.68 6.32 -11.52
CA ALA A 383 -4.68 5.28 -11.29
C ALA A 383 -6.10 5.81 -11.54
N SER A 384 -6.40 7.04 -11.12
CA SER A 384 -7.68 7.71 -11.39
C SER A 384 -7.89 7.96 -12.89
N ALA A 385 -6.88 8.49 -13.58
CA ALA A 385 -6.94 8.70 -15.02
C ALA A 385 -7.11 7.37 -15.79
N GLY A 386 -6.32 6.35 -15.44
CA GLY A 386 -6.45 5.01 -16.02
C GLY A 386 -7.80 4.37 -15.73
N ALA A 387 -8.38 4.64 -14.56
CA ALA A 387 -9.74 4.19 -14.23
C ALA A 387 -10.79 4.84 -15.14
N GLN A 388 -10.67 6.13 -15.45
CA GLN A 388 -11.55 6.81 -16.40
C GLN A 388 -11.42 6.24 -17.82
N GLU A 389 -10.21 5.98 -18.29
CA GLU A 389 -9.99 5.37 -19.62
C GLU A 389 -10.61 3.98 -19.72
N VAL A 390 -10.42 3.13 -18.69
CA VAL A 390 -11.01 1.80 -18.65
C VAL A 390 -12.54 1.85 -18.53
N ARG A 391 -13.10 2.82 -17.80
CA ARG A 391 -14.56 3.05 -17.77
C ARG A 391 -15.10 3.33 -19.17
N ALA A 392 -14.49 4.27 -19.90
CA ALA A 392 -14.91 4.60 -21.26
C ALA A 392 -14.82 3.39 -22.21
N ALA A 393 -13.73 2.63 -22.16
CA ALA A 393 -13.57 1.41 -22.94
C ALA A 393 -14.62 0.34 -22.58
N THR A 394 -14.99 0.24 -21.30
CA THR A 394 -16.02 -0.69 -20.84
C THR A 394 -17.41 -0.30 -21.36
N GLU A 395 -17.73 0.99 -21.38
CA GLU A 395 -18.98 1.50 -21.98
C GLU A 395 -19.07 1.20 -23.47
N GLU A 396 -17.99 1.41 -24.23
CA GLU A 396 -17.92 1.06 -25.64
C GLU A 396 -18.07 -0.45 -25.87
N GLN A 397 -17.45 -1.27 -25.00
CA GLN A 397 -17.57 -2.72 -25.05
C GLN A 397 -19.02 -3.19 -24.81
N VAL A 398 -19.73 -2.59 -23.85
CA VAL A 398 -21.16 -2.89 -23.61
C VAL A 398 -21.99 -2.56 -24.85
N ALA A 399 -21.75 -1.42 -25.48
CA ALA A 399 -22.44 -1.04 -26.72
C ALA A 399 -22.16 -2.04 -27.86
N SER A 400 -20.92 -2.52 -28.01
CA SER A 400 -20.56 -3.54 -29.00
C SER A 400 -21.20 -4.91 -28.72
N ILE A 401 -21.34 -5.29 -27.45
CA ILE A 401 -22.03 -6.52 -27.04
C ILE A 401 -23.51 -6.44 -27.41
N ASP A 402 -24.18 -5.32 -27.15
CA ASP A 402 -25.57 -5.10 -27.52
C ASP A 402 -25.78 -5.13 -29.04
N GLN A 403 -24.87 -4.54 -29.81
CA GLN A 403 -24.91 -4.63 -31.27
C GLN A 403 -24.76 -6.07 -31.77
N THR A 404 -23.84 -6.84 -31.17
CA THR A 404 -23.62 -8.26 -31.53
C THR A 404 -24.85 -9.11 -31.22
N LYS A 405 -25.48 -8.88 -30.05
CA LYS A 405 -26.73 -9.52 -29.66
C LYS A 405 -27.86 -9.21 -30.65
N ASN A 406 -28.02 -7.95 -31.06
CA ASN A 406 -29.02 -7.56 -32.05
C ASN A 406 -28.78 -8.22 -33.41
N LYS A 407 -27.51 -8.32 -33.85
CA LYS A 407 -27.14 -9.02 -35.09
C LYS A 407 -27.40 -10.53 -35.02
N ALA A 408 -27.19 -11.15 -33.86
CA ALA A 408 -27.53 -12.55 -33.64
C ALA A 408 -29.04 -12.79 -33.75
N LEU A 409 -29.87 -11.89 -33.20
CA LEU A 409 -31.32 -11.94 -33.33
C LEU A 409 -31.79 -11.76 -34.77
N GLU A 410 -31.20 -10.82 -35.52
CA GLU A 410 -31.48 -10.62 -36.94
C GLU A 410 -31.13 -11.88 -37.76
N LEU A 411 -29.98 -12.50 -37.49
CA LEU A 411 -29.57 -13.75 -38.13
C LEU A 411 -30.52 -14.90 -37.81
N LYS A 412 -31.01 -14.98 -36.56
CA LYS A 412 -32.03 -15.95 -36.15
C LYS A 412 -33.30 -15.81 -37.00
N GLU A 413 -33.80 -14.59 -37.11
CA GLU A 413 -35.03 -14.29 -37.85
C GLU A 413 -34.87 -14.62 -39.34
N GLN A 414 -33.75 -14.24 -39.96
CA GLN A 414 -33.44 -14.57 -41.34
C GLN A 414 -33.36 -16.09 -41.58
N SER A 415 -32.73 -16.81 -40.65
CA SER A 415 -32.64 -18.28 -40.68
C SER A 415 -34.03 -18.91 -40.57
N GLU A 416 -34.89 -18.42 -39.65
CA GLU A 416 -36.27 -18.90 -39.47
C GLU A 416 -37.14 -18.65 -40.70
N GLU A 417 -37.01 -17.48 -41.35
CA GLU A 417 -37.69 -17.19 -42.62
C GLU A 417 -37.25 -18.13 -43.75
N LEU A 418 -35.94 -18.40 -43.87
CA LEU A 418 -35.42 -19.36 -44.83
C LEU A 418 -35.98 -20.78 -44.58
N TYR A 419 -36.04 -21.20 -43.31
CA TYR A 419 -36.63 -22.48 -42.93
C TYR A 419 -38.12 -22.58 -43.28
N LYS A 420 -38.90 -21.51 -43.08
CA LYS A 420 -40.32 -21.45 -43.51
C LYS A 420 -40.46 -21.65 -45.02
N VAL A 421 -39.56 -21.09 -45.83
CA VAL A 421 -39.58 -21.26 -47.30
C VAL A 421 -39.30 -22.71 -47.68
N ILE A 422 -38.31 -23.34 -47.06
CA ILE A 422 -37.89 -24.71 -47.36
C ILE A 422 -38.93 -25.73 -46.93
N ARG A 423 -39.65 -25.47 -45.83
CA ARG A 423 -40.73 -26.33 -45.34
C ARG A 423 -41.91 -26.45 -46.31
N LYS A 424 -42.02 -25.56 -47.31
CA LYS A 424 -43.00 -25.70 -48.41
C LYS A 424 -42.69 -26.89 -49.32
N PHE A 425 -41.45 -27.39 -49.31
CA PHE A 425 -41.05 -28.57 -50.08
C PHE A 425 -41.17 -29.84 -49.23
N ASP A 426 -42.16 -30.65 -49.55
CA ASP A 426 -42.42 -31.93 -48.89
C ASP A 426 -41.56 -33.05 -49.50
N ARG A 427 -40.70 -33.62 -48.65
CA ARG A 427 -39.82 -34.75 -48.98
C ARG A 427 -40.40 -36.10 -48.56
N THR A 428 -41.60 -36.13 -47.99
CA THR A 428 -42.22 -37.37 -47.54
C THR A 428 -42.59 -38.22 -48.76
N PRO A 429 -42.13 -39.47 -48.86
CA PRO A 429 -42.59 -40.37 -49.91
C PRO A 429 -44.09 -40.65 -49.71
N MET A 430 -44.87 -40.59 -50.80
CA MET A 430 -46.30 -40.98 -50.77
C MET A 430 -46.50 -42.46 -50.57
#